data_AF-A0A0M3JQ36-F1
#
_entry.id   AF-A0A0M3JQ36-F1
#
_cell.length_a   1.000
_cell.length_b   1.000
_cell.length_c   1.000
_cell.angle_alpha   90.00
_cell.angle_beta   90.00
_cell.angle_gamma   90.00
#
_symmetry.space_group_name_H-M   'P 1'
#
loop_
_entity.id
_entity.type
_entity.pdbx_description
1 polymer ?
#
loop_
_entity_poly.entity_id
_entity_poly.type
_entity_poly.pdbx_seq_one_letter_code
_entity_poly.pdbx_strand_id
1 'polypeptide(L)' 'MFSLESTGLTGLFVNEHPHRALTVVYGRILRSLEQMPVNAAYRQYTEQIVKRRLALVQE' A
#
# COMPACT_ATOMS: atom_id res chain seq x y z
N MET A 1 16.87 14.53 -9.14
CA MET A 1 15.70 13.63 -8.98
C MET A 1 16.01 12.40 -9.80
N PHE A 2 16.38 11.29 -9.15
CA PHE A 2 16.75 10.06 -9.86
C PHE A 2 15.47 9.35 -10.31
N SER A 3 15.17 9.45 -11.61
CA SER A 3 14.17 8.61 -12.27
C SER A 3 14.79 7.23 -12.48
N LEU A 4 14.12 6.17 -12.03
CA LEU A 4 14.49 4.81 -12.43
C LEU A 4 14.09 4.63 -13.91
N GLU A 5 15.02 4.24 -14.76
CA GLU A 5 14.76 4.08 -16.20
C GLU A 5 13.91 2.84 -16.50
N SER A 6 14.07 1.76 -15.73
CA SER A 6 13.23 0.56 -15.84
C SER A 6 13.20 -0.23 -14.53
N THR A 7 12.19 -1.08 -14.37
CA THR A 7 12.09 -2.01 -13.23
C THR A 7 12.84 -3.32 -13.45
N GLY A 8 13.40 -3.55 -14.64
CA GLY A 8 13.98 -4.84 -15.05
C GLY A 8 12.95 -5.96 -15.24
N LEU A 9 11.65 -5.67 -15.13
CA LEU A 9 10.55 -6.61 -15.27
C LEU A 9 9.66 -6.22 -16.45
N THR A 10 9.41 -7.18 -17.35
CA THR A 10 8.58 -6.96 -18.54
C THR A 10 7.15 -6.60 -18.13
N GLY A 11 6.63 -5.48 -18.66
CA GLY A 11 5.26 -5.03 -18.41
C GLY A 11 5.04 -4.30 -17.08
N LEU A 12 6.08 -4.12 -16.25
CA LEU A 12 6.00 -3.31 -15.03
C LEU A 12 6.72 -1.97 -15.24
N PHE A 13 5.96 -0.92 -15.55
CA PHE A 13 6.51 0.41 -15.73
C PHE A 13 6.91 1.05 -14.40
N VAL A 14 7.93 1.90 -14.45
CA VAL A 14 8.40 2.66 -13.29
C VAL A 14 7.34 3.67 -12.88
N ASN A 15 7.07 3.76 -11.58
CA ASN A 15 6.19 4.77 -11.02
C ASN A 15 7.01 6.00 -10.58
N GLU A 16 6.64 7.19 -11.05
CA GLU A 16 7.33 8.45 -10.73
C GLU A 16 7.12 8.90 -9.28
N HIS A 17 6.01 8.52 -8.65
CA HIS A 17 5.63 8.94 -7.30
C HIS A 17 5.17 7.75 -6.44
N PRO A 18 6.07 6.79 -6.14
CA PRO A 18 5.70 5.54 -5.49
C PRO A 18 5.14 5.75 -4.07
N HIS A 19 5.71 6.64 -3.26
CA HIS A 19 5.22 6.92 -1.89
C HIS A 19 3.78 7.47 -1.89
N ARG A 20 3.47 8.39 -2.81
CA ARG A 20 2.11 8.95 -2.96
C ARG A 20 1.13 7.87 -3.42
N ALA A 21 1.51 7.07 -4.42
CA ALA A 21 0.67 5.98 -4.92
C ALA A 21 0.38 4.94 -3.83
N LEU A 22 1.41 4.52 -3.07
CA LEU A 22 1.29 3.57 -1.96
C LEU A 22 0.39 4.09 -0.85
N THR A 23 0.52 5.36 -0.48
CA THR A 23 -0.33 6.00 0.54
C THR A 23 -1.81 5.95 0.14
N VAL A 24 -2.12 6.24 -1.13
CA VAL A 24 -3.50 6.18 -1.64
C VAL A 24 -4.03 4.74 -1.63
N VAL A 25 -3.21 3.77 -2.05
CA VAL A 25 -3.62 2.35 -2.10
C VAL A 25 -3.88 1.81 -0.69
N TYR A 26 -2.97 2.04 0.26
CA TYR A 26 -3.16 1.61 1.64
C TYR A 26 -4.36 2.29 2.31
N GLY A 27 -4.57 3.58 2.05
CA GLY A 27 -5.76 4.29 2.53
C GLY A 27 -7.07 3.71 1.99
N ARG A 28 -7.11 3.30 0.71
CA ARG A 28 -8.27 2.61 0.13
C ARG A 28 -8.50 1.24 0.77
N ILE A 29 -7.44 0.47 1.00
CA ILE A 29 -7.55 -0.83 1.67
C ILE A 29 -8.15 -0.68 3.06
N LEU A 30 -7.68 0.29 3.87
CA LEU A 30 -8.22 0.53 5.20
C LEU A 30 -9.72 0.88 5.18
N ARG A 31 -10.17 1.73 4.24
CA ARG A 31 -11.61 2.02 4.07
C ARG A 31 -12.42 0.79 3.67
N SER A 32 -11.88 -0.08 2.83
CA SER A 32 -12.56 -1.35 2.47
C SER A 32 -12.65 -2.28 3.67
N LEU A 33 -11.62 -2.32 4.53
CA LEU A 33 -11.62 -3.13 5.76
C LEU A 33 -12.61 -2.60 6.81
N GLU A 34 -12.88 -1.30 6.84
CA GLU A 34 -13.89 -0.71 7.75
C GLU A 34 -15.30 -1.26 7.52
N GLN A 35 -15.62 -1.66 6.30
CA GLN A 35 -16.92 -2.27 5.96
C GLN A 35 -17.03 -3.74 6.42
N MET A 36 -15.92 -4.39 6.78
CA MET A 36 -15.91 -5.75 7.30
C MET A 36 -16.19 -5.77 8.81
N PRO A 37 -16.82 -6.81 9.37
CA PRO A 37 -17.06 -6.87 10.80
C PRO A 37 -15.75 -7.00 11.59
N VAL A 38 -15.68 -6.36 12.77
CA VAL A 38 -14.45 -6.22 13.59
C VAL A 38 -13.91 -7.57 14.09
N ASN A 39 -14.80 -8.57 14.24
CA ASN A 39 -14.45 -9.92 14.65
C ASN A 39 -13.86 -10.78 13.51
N ALA A 40 -13.84 -10.29 12.26
CA ALA A 40 -13.25 -11.02 11.16
C ALA A 40 -11.72 -11.09 11.34
N ALA A 41 -11.19 -12.31 11.48
CA ALA A 41 -9.75 -12.54 11.58
C ALA A 41 -8.98 -11.90 10.41
N TYR A 42 -9.53 -11.98 9.19
CA TYR A 42 -8.93 -11.34 8.02
C TYR A 42 -8.75 -9.83 8.19
N ARG A 43 -9.75 -9.14 8.74
CA ARG A 43 -9.69 -7.68 8.97
C ARG A 43 -8.56 -7.35 9.95
N GLN A 44 -8.48 -8.07 11.07
CA GLN A 44 -7.50 -7.81 12.14
C GLN A 44 -6.06 -7.95 11.63
N TYR A 45 -5.75 -9.06 10.95
CA TYR A 45 -4.41 -9.29 10.43
C TYR A 45 -4.06 -8.36 9.27
N THR A 46 -5.01 -8.10 8.37
CA THR A 46 -4.78 -7.22 7.22
C THR A 46 -4.60 -5.76 7.66
N GLU A 47 -5.39 -5.27 8.62
CA GLU A 47 -5.20 -3.93 9.19
C GLU A 47 -3.80 -3.77 9.80
N GLN A 48 -3.33 -4.77 10.57
CA GLN A 48 -2.01 -4.72 11.20
C GLN A 48 -0.89 -4.64 10.15
N ILE A 49 -0.95 -5.48 9.10
CA ILE A 49 0.03 -5.49 8.02
C ILE A 49 0.03 -4.17 7.25
N VAL A 50 -1.15 -3.66 6.91
CA VAL A 50 -1.30 -2.43 6.13
C VAL A 50 -0.82 -1.22 6.93
N LYS A 51 -1.17 -1.12 8.22
CA LYS A 51 -0.69 -0.04 9.11
C LYS A 51 0.84 -0.06 9.24
N ARG A 52 1.44 -1.25 9.40
CA ARG A 52 2.91 -1.38 9.45
C ARG A 52 3.57 -0.93 8.15
N ARG A 53 3.05 -1.34 7.00
CA ARG A 53 3.60 -0.94 5.69
C ARG A 53 3.42 0.56 5.42
N LEU A 54 2.28 1.12 5.83
CA LEU A 54 2.04 2.56 5.70
C LEU A 54 3.04 3.38 6.53
N ALA A 55 3.34 2.96 7.77
CA ALA A 55 4.33 3.61 8.62
C ALA A 55 5.71 3.65 7.94
N LEU A 56 6.15 2.52 7.35
CA LEU A 56 7.43 2.44 6.63
C LEU A 56 7.48 3.30 5.36
N VAL A 57 6.34 3.68 4.79
CA VAL A 57 6.27 4.56 3.60
C VAL A 57 6.29 6.03 3.98
N GLN A 58 5.91 6.36 5.21
CA GLN A 58 5.86 7.71 5.76
C GLN A 58 7.13 8.10 6.52
N GLU A 59 7.95 7.12 6.91
CA GLU A 59 9.30 7.28 7.47
C GLU A 59 10.30 7.69 6.37
#